data_AF-A0A395IZQ6-F1
#
_entry.id   AF-A0A395IZQ6-F1
#
_cell.length_a   1.000
_cell.length_b   1.000
_cell.length_c   1.000
_cell.angle_alpha   90.00
_cell.angle_beta   90.00
_cell.angle_gamma   90.00
#
_symmetry.space_group_name_H-M   'P 1'
#
loop_
_entity.id
_entity.type
_entity.pdbx_description
1 polymer ?
#
loop_
_entity_poly.entity_id
_entity_poly.type
_entity_poly.pdbx_seq_one_letter_code
_entity_poly.pdbx_strand_id
1 'polypeptide(L)'
;MSTTATTTITQAEPIHITAESILRLFPDIDTSSAELDGHDEEQIRLMDEVCIVLDENDKPIGNFSKKICHLMTNIDKGLLHRAFSVFLFNSKNELLIQQRATEKITFPDMWTNTCCSHPLGIPGEGVLS
;
A
#
# COMPACT_ATOMS: atom_id res chain seq x y z
N MET A 1 53.15 2.91 23.51
CA MET A 1 52.20 1.93 22.93
C MET A 1 50.84 2.60 22.90
N SER A 2 50.31 2.93 21.72
CA SER A 2 48.93 3.39 21.57
C SER A 2 48.39 2.75 20.30
N THR A 3 47.43 1.85 20.47
CA THR A 3 46.82 1.06 19.40
C THR A 3 45.54 1.77 18.98
N THR A 4 45.50 2.31 17.76
CA THR A 4 44.27 2.83 17.16
C THR A 4 43.43 1.65 16.68
N ALA A 5 42.26 1.43 17.27
CA ALA A 5 41.27 0.49 16.78
C ALA A 5 40.40 1.18 15.73
N THR A 6 40.52 0.73 14.47
CA THR A 6 39.64 1.15 13.38
C THR A 6 38.34 0.35 13.46
N THR A 7 37.26 0.98 13.94
CA THR A 7 35.92 0.41 13.88
C THR A 7 35.44 0.41 12.44
N THR A 8 35.30 -0.77 11.85
CA THR A 8 34.69 -0.95 10.52
C THR A 8 33.18 -0.83 10.70
N ILE A 9 32.59 0.24 10.18
CA ILE A 9 31.14 0.36 10.05
C ILE A 9 30.76 -0.48 8.83
N THR A 10 30.18 -1.66 9.07
CA THR A 10 29.58 -2.47 8.01
C THR A 10 28.40 -1.69 7.45
N GLN A 11 28.56 -1.10 6.26
CA GLN A 11 27.43 -0.60 5.49
C GLN A 11 26.54 -1.80 5.17
N ALA A 12 25.31 -1.80 5.67
CA ALA A 12 24.31 -2.78 5.27
C ALA A 12 24.00 -2.57 3.80
N GLU A 13 24.42 -3.52 2.97
CA GLU A 13 24.07 -3.59 1.54
C GLU A 13 22.54 -3.44 1.38
N PRO A 14 22.07 -2.64 0.40
CA PRO A 14 20.64 -2.53 0.13
C PRO A 14 20.15 -3.91 -0.32
N ILE A 15 19.23 -4.48 0.45
CA ILE A 15 18.54 -5.72 0.10
C ILE A 15 17.91 -5.51 -1.29
N HIS A 16 18.48 -6.13 -2.32
CA HIS A 16 17.88 -6.20 -3.64
C HIS A 16 16.67 -7.14 -3.53
N ILE A 17 15.48 -6.56 -3.61
CA ILE A 17 14.22 -7.27 -3.34
C ILE A 17 13.76 -7.96 -4.62
N THR A 18 13.67 -9.28 -4.55
CA THR A 18 13.06 -10.14 -5.57
C THR A 18 11.75 -10.72 -5.03
N ALA A 19 10.91 -11.33 -5.89
CA ALA A 19 9.69 -12.03 -5.48
C ALA A 19 9.94 -13.07 -4.35
N GLU A 20 11.16 -13.58 -4.26
CA GLU A 20 11.61 -14.54 -3.24
C GLU A 20 11.81 -13.89 -1.85
N SER A 21 12.19 -12.62 -1.78
CA SER A 21 12.26 -11.86 -0.51
C SER A 21 10.87 -11.61 0.08
N ILE A 22 9.87 -11.46 -0.78
CA ILE A 22 8.49 -11.15 -0.42
C ILE A 22 7.76 -12.38 0.14
N LEU A 23 7.97 -13.56 -0.47
CA LEU A 23 7.47 -14.84 0.05
C LEU A 23 8.10 -15.23 1.40
N ARG A 24 9.29 -14.72 1.73
CA ARG A 24 9.87 -14.88 3.07
C ARG A 24 9.20 -14.00 4.13
N LEU A 25 8.72 -12.82 3.75
CA LEU A 25 8.06 -11.90 4.68
C LEU A 25 6.61 -12.30 4.93
N PHE A 26 5.92 -12.82 3.90
CA PHE A 26 4.54 -13.28 3.98
C PHE A 26 4.39 -14.69 3.38
N PRO A 27 4.93 -15.74 4.02
CA PRO A 27 4.90 -17.11 3.50
C PRO A 27 3.48 -17.67 3.39
N ASP A 28 2.57 -17.18 4.23
CA ASP A 28 1.16 -17.60 4.30
C ASP A 28 0.21 -16.52 3.79
N ILE A 29 0.60 -15.74 2.77
CA ILE A 29 -0.26 -14.67 2.22
C ILE A 29 -1.56 -15.25 1.67
N ASP A 30 -2.68 -14.64 2.06
CA ASP A 30 -3.99 -15.04 1.56
C ASP A 30 -4.19 -14.46 0.16
N THR A 31 -4.50 -15.36 -0.78
CA THR A 31 -4.77 -15.04 -2.19
C THR A 31 -6.22 -15.31 -2.58
N SER A 32 -7.04 -15.79 -1.65
CA SER A 32 -8.43 -16.20 -1.91
C SER A 32 -9.27 -15.04 -2.45
N SER A 33 -10.23 -15.35 -3.32
CA SER A 33 -11.12 -14.38 -3.99
C SER A 33 -12.54 -14.36 -3.45
N ALA A 34 -12.84 -15.17 -2.43
CA ALA A 34 -14.19 -15.34 -1.92
C ALA A 34 -14.84 -14.02 -1.44
N GLU A 35 -14.03 -13.06 -0.99
CA GLU A 35 -14.51 -11.74 -0.54
C GLU A 35 -14.87 -10.77 -1.68
N LEU A 36 -14.67 -11.17 -2.95
CA LEU A 36 -14.99 -10.33 -4.12
C LEU A 36 -16.24 -10.82 -4.89
N ASP A 37 -16.83 -11.94 -4.49
CA ASP A 37 -17.97 -12.52 -5.19
C ASP A 37 -19.22 -11.62 -5.08
N GLY A 38 -19.84 -11.30 -6.23
CA GLY A 38 -21.05 -10.49 -6.30
C GLY A 38 -20.84 -8.97 -6.34
N HIS A 39 -19.58 -8.52 -6.38
CA HIS A 39 -19.25 -7.11 -6.58
C HIS A 39 -19.28 -6.70 -8.07
N ASP A 40 -19.39 -5.40 -8.31
CA ASP A 40 -19.34 -4.79 -9.64
C ASP A 40 -18.03 -5.11 -10.38
N GLU A 41 -18.13 -5.43 -11.68
CA GLU A 41 -17.00 -5.90 -12.50
C GLU A 41 -15.87 -4.86 -12.59
N GLU A 42 -16.21 -3.56 -12.67
CA GLU A 42 -15.22 -2.48 -12.69
C GLU A 42 -14.50 -2.36 -11.34
N GLN A 43 -15.22 -2.50 -10.23
CA GLN A 43 -14.58 -2.52 -8.90
C GLN A 43 -13.67 -3.74 -8.71
N ILE A 44 -14.06 -4.91 -9.23
CA ILE A 44 -13.20 -6.10 -9.22
C ILE A 44 -11.94 -5.85 -10.05
N ARG A 45 -12.07 -5.25 -11.25
CA ARG A 45 -10.90 -4.91 -12.08
C ARG A 45 -9.95 -3.94 -11.37
N LEU A 46 -10.49 -2.95 -10.65
CA LEU A 46 -9.69 -2.01 -9.86
C LEU A 46 -9.00 -2.69 -8.67
N MET A 47 -9.39 -3.90 -8.27
CA MET A 47 -8.69 -4.66 -7.23
C MET A 47 -7.42 -5.34 -7.72
N ASP A 48 -7.20 -5.40 -9.03
CA ASP A 48 -5.93 -5.85 -9.64
C ASP A 48 -4.90 -4.73 -9.77
N GLU A 49 -5.25 -3.48 -9.44
CA GLU A 49 -4.31 -2.36 -9.37
C GLU A 49 -3.13 -2.70 -8.46
N VAL A 50 -1.92 -2.34 -8.89
CA VAL A 50 -0.69 -2.67 -8.18
C VAL A 50 -0.39 -1.60 -7.13
N CYS A 51 -0.44 -1.97 -5.86
CA CYS A 51 -0.05 -1.14 -4.72
C CYS A 51 1.42 -1.34 -4.35
N ILE A 52 2.06 -0.27 -3.89
CA ILE A 52 3.44 -0.28 -3.37
C ILE A 52 3.39 -0.78 -1.91
N VAL A 53 4.06 -1.89 -1.64
CA VAL A 53 4.17 -2.51 -0.31
C VAL A 53 5.34 -1.90 0.43
N LEU A 54 5.18 -1.63 1.72
CA LEU A 54 6.14 -0.90 2.53
C LEU A 54 6.55 -1.68 3.78
N ASP A 55 7.70 -1.32 4.35
CA ASP A 55 7.98 -1.56 5.77
C ASP A 55 7.41 -0.45 6.67
N GLU A 56 7.61 -0.56 7.97
CA GLU A 56 7.12 0.42 8.97
C GLU A 56 7.76 1.82 8.86
N ASN A 57 8.83 1.96 8.07
CA ASN A 57 9.54 3.22 7.87
C ASN A 57 9.23 3.86 6.51
N ASP A 58 8.12 3.46 5.88
CA ASP A 58 7.71 3.91 4.54
C ASP A 58 8.78 3.60 3.46
N LYS A 59 9.55 2.53 3.64
CA LYS A 59 10.48 2.07 2.60
C LYS A 59 9.77 1.06 1.69
N PRO A 60 9.79 1.26 0.35
CA PRO A 60 9.27 0.26 -0.58
C PRO A 60 9.97 -1.08 -0.44
N ILE A 61 9.18 -2.14 -0.17
CA ILE A 61 9.65 -3.52 -0.05
C ILE A 61 9.04 -4.48 -1.08
N GLY A 62 8.14 -4.02 -1.94
CA GLY A 62 7.52 -4.86 -2.94
C GLY A 62 6.30 -4.21 -3.57
N ASN A 63 5.56 -5.00 -4.35
CA ASN A 63 4.31 -4.59 -4.96
C ASN A 63 3.31 -5.76 -4.92
N PHE A 64 2.05 -5.48 -4.57
CA PHE A 64 0.97 -6.46 -4.54
C PHE A 64 -0.31 -5.86 -5.12
N SER A 65 -1.26 -6.71 -5.51
CA SER A 65 -2.56 -6.22 -5.93
C SER A 65 -3.30 -5.57 -4.76
N LYS A 66 -4.09 -4.55 -5.06
CA LYS A 66 -4.94 -3.85 -4.10
C LYS A 66 -5.82 -4.82 -3.32
N LYS A 67 -6.32 -5.86 -3.97
CA LYS A 67 -7.01 -6.98 -3.32
C LYS A 67 -6.22 -7.52 -2.13
N ILE A 68 -5.01 -8.02 -2.38
CA ILE A 68 -4.15 -8.64 -1.36
C ILE A 68 -3.87 -7.67 -0.22
N CYS A 69 -3.61 -6.41 -0.55
CA CYS A 69 -3.34 -5.33 0.39
C CYS A 69 -4.53 -4.97 1.30
N HIS A 70 -5.76 -5.28 0.91
CA HIS A 70 -6.98 -4.93 1.64
C HIS A 70 -7.67 -6.12 2.32
N LEU A 71 -7.12 -7.33 2.20
CA LEU A 71 -7.61 -8.48 2.97
C LEU A 71 -7.18 -8.35 4.44
N MET A 72 -8.15 -8.42 5.37
CA MET A 72 -7.85 -8.33 6.80
C MET A 72 -6.89 -9.44 7.25
N THR A 73 -7.02 -10.65 6.68
CA THR A 73 -6.12 -11.78 6.96
C THR A 73 -4.64 -11.49 6.64
N ASN A 74 -4.37 -10.58 5.70
CA ASN A 74 -3.01 -10.13 5.37
C ASN A 74 -2.58 -8.92 6.20
N ILE A 75 -3.51 -7.98 6.44
CA ILE A 75 -3.25 -6.80 7.28
C ILE A 75 -2.91 -7.21 8.71
N ASP A 76 -3.62 -8.18 9.29
CA ASP A 76 -3.38 -8.71 10.64
C ASP A 76 -2.00 -9.40 10.77
N LYS A 77 -1.37 -9.76 9.64
CA LYS A 77 -0.01 -10.30 9.57
C LYS A 77 1.06 -9.21 9.36
N GLY A 78 0.67 -7.94 9.32
CA GLY A 78 1.57 -6.80 9.17
C GLY A 78 1.80 -6.35 7.73
N LEU A 79 0.93 -6.71 6.79
CA LEU A 79 1.04 -6.22 5.41
C LEU A 79 0.70 -4.72 5.34
N LEU A 80 1.67 -3.90 4.93
CA LEU A 80 1.52 -2.45 4.77
C LEU A 80 1.64 -2.06 3.29
N HIS A 81 0.88 -1.05 2.88
CA HIS A 81 0.97 -0.47 1.54
C HIS A 81 0.83 1.05 1.57
N ARG A 82 1.45 1.73 0.61
CA ARG A 82 1.41 3.19 0.53
C ARG A 82 0.03 3.68 0.11
N ALA A 83 -0.45 4.73 0.77
CA ALA A 83 -1.71 5.41 0.45
C ALA A 83 -1.52 6.93 0.48
N PHE A 84 -2.47 7.67 -0.07
CA PHE A 84 -2.55 9.13 0.06
C PHE A 84 -3.95 9.58 0.43
N SER A 85 -4.04 10.78 1.00
CA SER A 85 -5.29 11.44 1.38
C SER A 85 -5.23 12.91 1.01
N VAL A 86 -6.22 13.40 0.25
CA VAL A 86 -6.31 14.79 -0.21
C VAL A 86 -7.39 15.54 0.57
N PHE A 87 -7.07 16.76 0.98
CA PHE A 87 -8.02 17.70 1.58
C PHE A 87 -8.07 18.96 0.72
N LEU A 88 -9.17 19.13 -0.02
CA LEU A 88 -9.38 20.27 -0.91
C LEU A 88 -10.30 21.29 -0.25
N PHE A 89 -9.81 22.52 -0.13
CA PHE A 89 -10.57 23.64 0.40
C PHE A 89 -10.92 24.63 -0.72
N ASN A 90 -12.15 25.15 -0.72
CA ASN A 90 -12.52 26.23 -1.63
C ASN A 90 -12.00 27.59 -1.12
N SER A 91 -12.23 28.67 -1.87
CA SER A 91 -11.78 30.03 -1.49
C SER A 91 -12.42 30.59 -0.21
N LYS A 92 -13.45 29.92 0.33
CA LYS A 92 -14.09 30.23 1.61
C LYS A 92 -13.57 29.37 2.76
N ASN A 93 -12.53 28.56 2.52
CA ASN A 93 -11.97 27.61 3.49
C ASN A 93 -12.94 26.49 3.92
N GLU A 94 -13.87 26.11 3.04
CA GLU A 94 -14.78 24.97 3.26
C GLU A 94 -14.17 23.71 2.63
N LEU A 95 -14.21 22.59 3.37
CA LEU A 95 -13.65 21.31 2.93
C LEU A 95 -14.62 20.58 1.99
N LEU A 96 -14.13 20.12 0.84
CA LEU A 96 -14.84 19.16 0.00
C LEU A 96 -14.79 17.77 0.64
N ILE A 97 -15.96 17.27 1.01
CA ILE A 97 -16.21 15.94 1.55
C ILE A 97 -16.94 15.09 0.52
N GLN A 98 -16.59 13.81 0.41
CA GLN A 98 -17.22 12.88 -0.53
C GLN A 98 -17.94 11.76 0.21
N GLN A 99 -19.13 11.40 -0.26
CA GLN A 99 -19.77 10.14 0.11
C GLN A 99 -19.32 9.05 -0.87
N ARG A 100 -18.81 7.93 -0.35
CA ARG A 100 -18.36 6.82 -1.17
C ARG A 100 -19.57 6.17 -1.85
N ALA A 101 -19.40 5.75 -3.09
CA ALA A 101 -20.45 5.06 -3.83
C ALA A 101 -20.74 3.67 -3.24
N THR A 102 -21.96 3.19 -3.40
CA THR A 102 -22.45 1.93 -2.81
C THR A 102 -21.68 0.72 -3.36
N GLU A 103 -21.19 0.79 -4.60
CA GLU A 103 -20.43 -0.27 -5.25
C GLU A 103 -19.01 -0.45 -4.70
N LYS A 104 -18.49 0.48 -3.91
CA LYS A 104 -17.12 0.39 -3.37
C LYS A 104 -16.97 -0.86 -2.48
N ILE A 105 -16.02 -1.72 -2.84
CA ILE A 105 -15.72 -2.96 -2.10
C ILE A 105 -15.34 -2.67 -0.64
N THR A 106 -14.47 -1.69 -0.43
CA THR A 106 -14.16 -1.21 0.93
C THR A 106 -15.03 -0.02 1.27
N PHE A 107 -15.72 -0.10 2.42
CA PHE A 107 -16.38 1.05 3.04
C PHE A 107 -17.42 1.78 2.13
N PRO A 108 -18.43 1.07 1.59
CA PRO A 108 -19.47 1.73 0.80
C PRO A 108 -20.29 2.72 1.63
N ASP A 109 -20.85 3.74 0.97
CA ASP A 109 -21.75 4.77 1.54
C ASP A 109 -21.20 5.65 2.68
N MET A 110 -19.93 5.47 3.07
CA MET A 110 -19.29 6.26 4.10
C MET A 110 -18.88 7.66 3.61
N TRP A 111 -19.05 8.66 4.47
CA TRP A 111 -18.51 10.00 4.27
C TRP A 111 -17.03 10.05 4.64
N THR A 112 -16.20 10.62 3.77
CA THR A 112 -14.76 10.78 3.99
C THR A 112 -14.25 12.10 3.39
N ASN A 113 -12.94 12.37 3.50
CA ASN A 113 -12.29 13.55 2.93
C ASN A 113 -12.37 13.57 1.39
N THR A 114 -11.74 14.55 0.75
CA THR A 114 -11.89 14.81 -0.68
C THR A 114 -11.55 13.61 -1.57
N CYS A 115 -10.43 12.93 -1.31
CA CYS A 115 -9.99 11.81 -2.14
C CYS A 115 -8.93 10.99 -1.40
N CYS A 116 -9.12 9.67 -1.37
CA CYS A 116 -8.12 8.70 -0.91
C CYS A 116 -7.88 7.66 -2.01
N SER A 117 -6.61 7.35 -2.28
CA SER A 117 -6.23 6.22 -3.14
C SER A 117 -4.77 5.82 -2.84
N HIS A 118 -4.16 5.08 -3.76
CA HIS A 118 -2.79 4.60 -3.66
C HIS A 118 -1.99 5.07 -4.88
N PRO A 119 -0.70 5.40 -4.71
CA PRO A 119 0.20 5.46 -5.86
C PRO A 119 0.36 4.06 -6.45
N LEU A 120 0.34 3.95 -7.77
CA LEU A 120 0.49 2.67 -8.45
C LEU A 120 1.96 2.25 -8.48
N GLY A 121 2.24 0.97 -8.26
CA GLY A 121 3.57 0.36 -8.34
C GLY A 121 4.06 0.13 -9.77
N ILE A 122 3.78 1.06 -10.69
CA ILE A 122 4.12 0.96 -12.12
C ILE A 122 5.39 1.79 -12.37
N PRO A 123 6.44 1.25 -13.00
CA PRO A 123 7.64 2.00 -13.32
C PRO A 123 7.32 3.23 -14.19
N GLY A 124 7.71 4.41 -13.71
CA GLY A 124 7.54 5.68 -14.44
C GLY A 124 6.28 6.47 -14.11
N GLU A 125 5.31 5.89 -13.39
CA GLU A 125 4.29 6.67 -12.70
C GLU A 125 4.91 7.22 -11.41
N GLY A 126 4.90 8.53 -11.24
CA GLY A 126 5.63 9.21 -10.16
C GLY A 126 5.31 8.61 -8.80
N VAL A 127 6.29 7.93 -8.20
CA VAL A 127 6.21 7.51 -6.81
C VAL A 127 6.31 8.77 -5.99
N LEU A 128 5.24 9.14 -5.29
CA LEU A 128 5.29 10.21 -4.29
C LEU A 128 6.39 9.84 -3.29
N SER A 129 7.48 10.59 -3.33
CA SER A 129 8.71 10.41 -2.53
C SER A 129 8.83 11.52 -1.50
#